data_AF-A0A7Y0SCN5-F1
#
_entry.id   AF-A0A7Y0SCN5-F1
#
_cell.length_a   1.000
_cell.length_b   1.000
_cell.length_c   1.000
_cell.angle_alpha   90.00
_cell.angle_beta   90.00
_cell.angle_gamma   90.00
#
_symmetry.space_group_name_H-M   'P 1'
#
loop_
_entity.id
_entity.type
_entity.pdbx_description
1 polymer ?
#
loop_
_entity_poly.entity_id
_entity_poly.type
_entity_poly.pdbx_seq_one_letter_code
_entity_poly.pdbx_strand_id
1 'polypeptide(L)'
;VELVDASDYKGKNLAKETHVIIVASTNGEGEAPDNAIELHEFLQSKKAPKLPNLQYGVIALGDSSYEFFCQTGKDFDTYLSKLGATPFIERLD
;
A
#
# COMPACT_ATOMS: atom_id res chain seq x y z
N VAL A 1 6.14 9.62 -14.71
CA VAL A 1 5.24 8.74 -13.92
C VAL A 1 5.34 7.37 -14.53
N GLU A 2 5.66 6.37 -13.73
CA GLU A 2 5.71 4.95 -14.13
C GLU A 2 4.51 4.26 -13.47
N LEU A 3 3.78 3.45 -14.24
CA LEU A 3 2.65 2.68 -13.74
C LEU A 3 3.01 1.20 -13.84
N VAL A 4 2.92 0.51 -12.72
CA VAL A 4 3.34 -0.89 -12.58
C VAL A 4 2.22 -1.62 -11.86
N ASP A 5 1.89 -2.82 -12.32
CA ASP A 5 1.01 -3.70 -11.55
C ASP A 5 1.70 -4.10 -10.24
N ALA A 6 0.94 -4.23 -9.15
CA ALA A 6 1.51 -4.59 -7.86
C ALA A 6 2.28 -5.93 -7.90
N SER A 7 1.89 -6.87 -8.77
CA SER A 7 2.57 -8.17 -8.89
C SER A 7 3.95 -8.06 -9.54
N ASP A 8 4.15 -7.03 -10.36
CA ASP A 8 5.41 -6.78 -11.06
C ASP A 8 6.37 -5.90 -10.22
N TYR A 9 5.86 -5.28 -9.15
CA TYR A 9 6.62 -4.36 -8.32
C TYR A 9 7.32 -5.06 -7.15
N LYS A 10 8.65 -5.05 -7.15
CA LYS A 10 9.45 -5.62 -6.05
C LYS A 10 9.50 -4.65 -4.88
N GLY A 11 8.80 -4.94 -3.78
CA GLY A 11 8.70 -4.05 -2.61
C GLY A 11 10.02 -3.50 -2.05
N LYS A 12 11.13 -4.23 -2.18
CA LYS A 12 12.48 -3.74 -1.82
C LYS A 12 12.92 -2.48 -2.59
N ASN A 13 12.31 -2.19 -3.74
CA ASN A 13 12.60 -1.02 -4.54
C ASN A 13 12.09 0.27 -3.89
N LEU A 14 11.14 0.21 -2.96
CA LEU A 14 10.61 1.39 -2.25
C LEU A 14 11.69 2.23 -1.57
N ALA A 15 12.77 1.60 -1.10
CA ALA A 15 13.89 2.31 -0.49
C ALA A 15 14.67 3.21 -1.46
N LYS A 16 14.46 3.05 -2.77
CA LYS A 16 15.05 3.86 -3.85
C LYS A 16 14.10 4.92 -4.37
N GLU A 17 12.81 4.81 -4.06
CA GLU A 17 11.80 5.76 -4.51
C GLU A 17 11.77 6.98 -3.60
N THR A 18 11.36 8.11 -4.17
CA THR A 18 11.07 9.33 -3.40
C THR A 18 9.57 9.55 -3.24
N HIS A 19 8.77 9.10 -4.21
CA HIS A 19 7.31 9.27 -4.24
C HIS A 19 6.64 8.01 -4.79
N VAL A 20 5.62 7.52 -4.10
CA VAL A 20 4.78 6.41 -4.56
C VAL A 20 3.31 6.71 -4.30
N ILE A 21 2.45 6.34 -5.24
CA ILE A 21 1.01 6.31 -5.04
C ILE A 21 0.57 4.86 -5.14
N ILE A 22 -0.11 4.36 -4.10
CA ILE A 22 -0.75 3.05 -4.12
C ILE A 22 -2.23 3.25 -4.45
N VAL A 23 -2.70 2.55 -5.47
CA VAL A 23 -4.12 2.46 -5.81
C VAL A 23 -4.52 0.99 -5.65
N ALA A 24 -5.38 0.68 -4.68
CA ALA A 24 -5.71 -0.70 -4.34
C ALA A 24 -7.20 -0.86 -4.01
N SER A 25 -7.81 -1.90 -4.57
CA SER A 25 -9.12 -2.37 -4.12
C SER A 25 -8.99 -3.29 -2.91
N THR A 26 -10.13 -3.61 -2.29
CA THR A 26 -10.25 -4.62 -1.25
C THR A 26 -11.11 -5.79 -1.72
N ASN A 27 -10.69 -7.02 -1.46
CA ASN A 27 -11.44 -8.24 -1.77
C ASN A 27 -12.07 -8.85 -0.51
N GLY A 28 -13.23 -9.48 -0.68
CA GLY A 28 -13.85 -10.36 0.32
C GLY A 28 -13.99 -9.71 1.70
N GLU A 29 -13.35 -10.30 2.69
CA GLU A 29 -13.39 -9.89 4.10
C GLU A 29 -12.21 -8.97 4.49
N GLY A 30 -11.80 -8.08 3.59
CA GLY A 30 -10.73 -7.12 3.86
C GLY A 30 -9.35 -7.50 3.30
N GLU A 31 -9.30 -8.51 2.44
CA GLU A 31 -8.08 -9.07 1.89
C GLU A 31 -7.54 -8.24 0.72
N ALA A 32 -6.22 -8.24 0.56
CA ALA A 32 -5.59 -7.66 -0.63
C ALA A 32 -5.98 -8.45 -1.90
N PRO A 33 -6.18 -7.78 -3.04
CA PRO A 33 -6.36 -8.46 -4.32
C PRO A 33 -5.19 -9.36 -4.67
N ASP A 34 -5.42 -10.42 -5.44
CA ASP A 34 -4.41 -11.45 -5.77
C ASP A 34 -3.09 -10.86 -6.28
N ASN A 35 -3.16 -9.82 -7.11
CA ASN A 35 -1.98 -9.16 -7.67
C ASN A 35 -1.22 -8.29 -6.66
N ALA A 36 -1.81 -7.96 -5.51
CA ALA A 36 -1.22 -7.13 -4.46
C ALA A 36 -0.77 -7.89 -3.21
N ILE A 37 -1.14 -9.19 -3.06
CA ILE A 37 -0.84 -9.99 -1.86
C ILE A 37 0.66 -9.98 -1.53
N GLU A 38 1.53 -10.25 -2.50
CA GLU A 38 2.99 -10.33 -2.24
C GLU A 38 3.54 -9.00 -1.72
N LEU A 39 3.12 -7.88 -2.32
CA LEU A 39 3.55 -6.56 -1.89
C LEU A 39 3.00 -6.20 -0.49
N HIS A 40 1.72 -6.49 -0.25
CA HIS A 40 1.04 -6.24 1.02
C HIS A 40 1.71 -7.02 2.16
N GLU A 41 1.91 -8.33 2.00
CA GLU A 41 2.58 -9.18 2.98
C GLU A 41 4.05 -8.77 3.19
N PHE A 42 4.75 -8.40 2.11
CA PHE A 42 6.14 -7.95 2.20
C PHE A 42 6.27 -6.72 3.11
N LEU A 43 5.37 -5.73 2.97
CA LEU A 43 5.37 -4.50 3.75
C LEU A 43 5.03 -4.72 5.22
N GLN A 44 4.21 -5.73 5.53
CA GLN A 44 3.94 -6.14 6.91
C GLN A 44 5.13 -6.89 7.54
N SER A 45 5.97 -7.51 6.71
CA SER A 45 7.04 -8.39 7.18
C SER A 45 8.22 -7.64 7.81
N LYS A 46 9.00 -8.36 8.65
CA LYS A 46 10.28 -7.86 9.20
C LYS A 46 11.37 -7.64 8.15
N LYS A 47 11.16 -8.07 6.90
CA LYS A 47 12.12 -7.91 5.79
C LYS A 47 11.95 -6.57 5.07
N ALA A 48 10.85 -5.86 5.30
CA ALA A 48 10.61 -4.55 4.72
C ALA A 48 11.69 -3.55 5.20
N PRO A 49 12.31 -2.78 4.27
CA PRO A 49 13.28 -1.77 4.65
C PRO A 49 12.59 -0.59 5.34
N LYS A 50 13.36 0.18 6.13
CA LYS A 50 12.90 1.52 6.55
C LYS A 50 12.84 2.45 5.35
N LEU A 51 11.85 3.35 5.33
CA LEU A 51 11.53 4.22 4.20
C LEU A 51 11.55 5.72 4.59
N PRO A 52 12.59 6.23 5.28
CA PRO A 52 12.58 7.59 5.83
C PRO A 52 12.52 8.71 4.77
N ASN A 53 12.87 8.40 3.52
CA ASN A 53 12.91 9.36 2.41
C ASN A 53 11.71 9.22 1.46
N LEU A 54 10.81 8.26 1.72
CA LEU A 54 9.67 8.00 0.86
C LEU A 54 8.49 8.87 1.28
N GLN A 55 7.96 9.63 0.32
CA GLN A 55 6.64 10.24 0.42
C GLN A 55 5.61 9.36 -0.28
N TYR A 56 4.41 9.21 0.28
CA TYR A 56 3.39 8.37 -0.33
C TYR A 56 1.97 8.93 -0.28
N GLY A 57 1.11 8.38 -1.14
CA GLY A 57 -0.33 8.56 -1.10
C GLY A 57 -1.03 7.23 -1.33
N VAL A 58 -2.23 7.07 -0.77
CA VAL A 58 -3.05 5.86 -0.93
C VAL A 58 -4.44 6.25 -1.40
N ILE A 59 -4.88 5.63 -2.50
CA ILE A 59 -6.25 5.70 -3.02
C ILE A 59 -6.83 4.29 -2.88
N ALA A 60 -7.72 4.12 -1.92
CA ALA A 60 -8.41 2.88 -1.67
C ALA A 60 -9.70 2.82 -2.50
N LEU A 61 -10.02 1.64 -3.02
CA LEU A 61 -11.26 1.38 -3.74
C LEU A 61 -12.05 0.32 -2.98
N GLY A 62 -13.27 0.63 -2.58
CA GLY A 62 -14.09 -0.31 -1.82
C GLY A 62 -15.56 0.04 -1.88
N ASP A 63 -16.37 -0.84 -1.28
CA ASP A 63 -17.81 -0.67 -1.12
C ASP A 63 -18.11 -0.55 0.38
N SER A 64 -18.71 0.57 0.79
CA SER A 64 -19.01 0.88 2.19
C SER A 64 -20.11 -0.02 2.80
N SER A 65 -20.79 -0.83 1.98
CA SER A 65 -21.74 -1.85 2.48
C SER A 65 -21.06 -3.06 3.11
N TYR A 66 -19.77 -3.27 2.85
CA TYR A 66 -18.97 -4.34 3.43
C TYR A 66 -18.36 -3.91 4.77
N GLU A 67 -18.25 -4.86 5.70
CA GLU A 67 -17.67 -4.63 7.04
C GLU A 67 -16.24 -4.07 6.97
N PHE A 68 -15.43 -4.64 6.08
CA PHE A 68 -14.02 -4.28 5.90
C PHE A 68 -13.80 -3.26 4.77
N PHE A 69 -14.61 -2.18 4.78
CA PHE A 69 -14.52 -1.10 3.79
C PHE A 69 -13.09 -0.55 3.66
N CYS A 70 -12.53 -0.58 2.45
CA CYS A 70 -11.19 -0.06 2.11
C CYS A 70 -10.04 -0.63 2.99
N GLN A 71 -10.18 -1.84 3.55
CA GLN A 71 -9.20 -2.43 4.47
C GLN A 71 -7.78 -2.54 3.87
N THR A 72 -7.64 -2.99 2.62
CA THR A 72 -6.34 -3.09 1.96
C THR A 72 -5.63 -1.74 1.86
N GLY A 73 -6.37 -0.67 1.55
CA GLY A 73 -5.83 0.69 1.53
C GLY A 73 -5.40 1.18 2.92
N LYS A 74 -6.21 0.90 3.95
CA LYS A 74 -5.88 1.19 5.36
C LYS A 74 -4.61 0.47 5.81
N ASP A 75 -4.41 -0.75 5.34
CA ASP A 75 -3.22 -1.54 5.64
C ASP A 75 -1.98 -0.95 4.98
N PHE A 76 -2.02 -0.63 3.69
CA PHE A 76 -0.89 0.01 3.00
C PHE A 76 -0.46 1.30 3.67
N ASP A 77 -1.42 2.17 3.99
CA ASP A 77 -1.20 3.41 4.72
C ASP A 77 -0.50 3.16 6.07
N THR A 78 -1.03 2.20 6.84
CA THR A 78 -0.46 1.80 8.14
C THR A 78 0.96 1.24 8.00
N TYR A 79 1.22 0.38 7.02
CA TYR A 79 2.51 -0.29 6.85
C TYR A 79 3.57 0.70 6.40
N LEU A 80 3.27 1.55 5.40
CA LEU A 80 4.20 2.57 4.92
C LEU A 80 4.56 3.57 6.04
N SER A 81 3.58 4.03 6.80
CA SER A 81 3.79 4.88 7.97
C SER A 81 4.71 4.22 9.02
N LYS A 82 4.46 2.94 9.36
CA LYS A 82 5.29 2.16 10.31
C LYS A 82 6.74 1.98 9.83
N LEU A 83 6.96 1.93 8.51
CA LEU A 83 8.30 1.85 7.93
C LEU A 83 9.02 3.21 7.90
N GLY A 84 8.34 4.29 8.28
CA GLY A 84 8.90 5.64 8.35
C GLY A 84 8.68 6.49 7.10
N ALA A 85 7.85 6.03 6.16
CA ALA A 85 7.43 6.86 5.03
C ALA A 85 6.46 7.95 5.51
N THR A 86 6.41 9.08 4.79
CA THR A 86 5.57 10.22 5.14
C THR A 86 4.41 10.37 4.14
N PRO A 87 3.14 10.41 4.56
CA PRO A 87 2.05 10.67 3.62
C PRO A 87 2.12 12.14 3.14
N PHE A 88 2.03 12.37 1.83
CA PHE A 88 1.92 13.73 1.26
C PHE A 88 0.47 14.15 0.99
N ILE A 89 -0.46 13.20 1.07
CA ILE A 89 -1.90 13.39 0.99
C ILE A 89 -2.55 12.43 2.00
N GLU A 90 -3.66 12.85 2.61
CA GLU A 90 -4.48 11.92 3.40
C GLU A 90 -5.01 10.79 2.51
N ARG A 91 -5.12 9.58 3.06
CA ARG A 91 -5.70 8.45 2.35
C ARG A 91 -7.10 8.81 1.85
N LEU A 92 -7.36 8.50 0.58
CA LEU A 92 -8.68 8.63 -0.02
C LEU A 92 -9.35 7.25 0.00
N ASP A 93 -10.55 7.17 0.60
CA ASP A 93 -11.39 5.97 0.68
C ASP A 93 -12.60 6.06 -0.26
#